data_AF-D7TAA3-F1
#
_entry.id   AF-D7TAA3-F1
#
_cell.length_a   1.000
_cell.length_b   1.000
_cell.length_c   1.000
_cell.angle_alpha   90.00
_cell.angle_beta   90.00
_cell.angle_gamma   90.00
#
_symmetry.space_group_name_H-M   'P 1'
#
loop_
_entity.id
_entity.type
_entity.pdbx_description
1 polymer ?
#
loop_
_entity_poly.entity_id
_entity_poly.type
_entity_poly.pdbx_seq_one_letter_code
_entity_poly.pdbx_strand_id
1 'polypeptide(L)'
;MLISFSLLGKYLEVLAKVWNVKKSVHLVQGTLHPDVIKPCPLPGSGRTHSHAIKSHHNVGGLPKDMKLKLIEPLKLLFMDEVRELWRILNVPQAFLQRHPFPRPGLVERVLGDVTEKIPWIFNARLMRFSSNQPKMLENGSFWALR
;
A
#
# COMPACT_ATOMS: atom_id res chain seq x y z
N MET A 1 -0.66 -10.91 10.01
CA MET A 1 -1.81 -10.01 10.25
C MET A 1 -1.50 -8.94 11.30
N LEU A 2 -0.95 -9.27 12.47
CA LEU A 2 -0.69 -8.32 13.57
C LEU A 2 0.32 -7.18 13.25
N ILE A 3 1.36 -7.45 12.46
CA ILE A 3 2.40 -6.46 12.12
C ILE A 3 1.83 -5.29 11.28
N SER A 4 0.90 -5.59 10.36
CA SER A 4 0.29 -4.59 9.48
C SER A 4 -0.55 -3.55 10.26
N PHE A 5 -1.28 -4.00 11.29
CA PHE A 5 -2.04 -3.12 12.17
C PHE A 5 -1.14 -2.25 13.07
N SER A 6 -0.05 -2.81 13.59
CA SER A 6 0.91 -2.05 14.43
C SER A 6 1.60 -0.93 13.65
N LEU A 7 2.04 -1.19 12.42
CA LEU A 7 2.66 -0.17 11.57
C LEU A 7 1.69 0.94 11.18
N LEU A 8 0.43 0.59 10.95
CA LEU A 8 -0.60 1.58 10.64
C LEU A 8 -0.86 2.52 11.83
N GLY A 9 -0.90 1.99 13.06
CA GLY A 9 -1.01 2.81 14.27
C GLY A 9 0.13 3.84 14.37
N LYS A 10 1.38 3.39 14.20
CA LYS A 10 2.55 4.29 14.20
C LYS A 10 2.49 5.33 13.09
N TYR A 11 2.03 4.96 11.90
CA TYR A 11 1.83 5.90 10.79
C TYR A 11 0.83 7.00 11.16
N LEU A 12 -0.30 6.62 11.78
CA LEU A 12 -1.34 7.56 12.22
C LEU A 12 -0.82 8.50 13.32
N GLU A 13 0.00 8.02 14.25
CA GLU A 13 0.66 8.86 15.27
C GLU A 13 1.59 9.90 14.63
N VAL A 14 2.41 9.50 13.66
CA VAL A 14 3.30 10.42 12.94
C VAL A 14 2.48 11.44 12.13
N LEU A 15 1.42 10.99 11.46
CA LEU A 15 0.52 11.87 10.72
C LEU A 15 -0.13 12.92 11.64
N ALA A 16 -0.59 12.51 12.83
CA ALA A 16 -1.15 13.39 13.83
C ALA A 16 -0.13 14.43 14.33
N LYS A 17 1.13 14.02 14.56
CA LYS A 17 2.21 14.95 14.92
C LYS A 17 2.45 16.00 13.82
N VAL A 18 2.50 15.58 12.56
CA VAL A 18 2.68 16.51 11.43
C VAL A 18 1.49 17.46 11.30
N TRP A 19 0.27 16.95 11.52
CA TRP A 19 -0.93 17.77 11.48
C TRP A 19 -0.97 18.81 12.60
N ASN A 20 -0.55 18.47 13.81
CA ASN A 20 -0.49 19.44 14.92
C ASN A 20 0.42 20.65 14.61
N VAL A 21 1.44 20.46 13.76
CA VAL A 21 2.33 21.54 13.31
C VAL A 21 1.70 22.37 12.19
N LYS A 22 1.13 21.72 11.17
CA LYS A 22 0.64 22.41 9.95
C LYS A 22 -0.82 22.85 10.00
N LYS A 23 -1.63 22.25 10.88
CA LYS A 23 -3.07 22.49 11.08
C LYS A 23 -3.87 22.57 9.77
N SER A 24 -3.68 21.59 8.89
CA SER A 24 -4.42 21.54 7.62
C SER A 24 -5.90 21.22 7.86
N VAL A 25 -6.77 21.76 7.01
CA VAL A 25 -8.22 21.49 7.06
C VAL A 25 -8.60 20.27 6.20
N HIS A 26 -7.77 19.94 5.20
CA HIS A 26 -8.09 18.94 4.19
C HIS A 26 -7.16 17.73 4.26
N LEU A 27 -7.72 16.56 3.97
CA LEU A 27 -7.00 15.30 3.74
C LEU A 27 -7.34 14.78 2.36
N VAL A 28 -6.35 14.72 1.48
CA VAL A 28 -6.52 14.20 0.12
C VAL A 28 -6.10 12.74 0.08
N GLN A 29 -6.94 11.88 -0.49
CA GLN A 29 -6.63 10.46 -0.68
C GLN A 29 -6.77 10.04 -2.12
N GLY A 30 -5.86 9.15 -2.55
CA GLY A 30 -5.90 8.50 -3.85
C GLY A 30 -6.82 7.27 -3.87
N THR A 31 -7.97 7.32 -3.21
CA THR A 31 -8.99 6.25 -3.25
C THR A 31 -9.43 6.03 -4.70
N LEU A 32 -9.48 4.77 -5.15
CA LEU A 32 -9.90 4.41 -6.50
C LEU A 32 -11.29 3.77 -6.51
N HIS A 33 -11.91 3.66 -7.69
CA HIS A 33 -13.22 3.05 -7.87
C HIS A 33 -13.32 1.61 -7.32
N PRO A 34 -12.32 0.72 -7.50
CA PRO A 34 -12.32 -0.62 -6.91
C PRO A 34 -12.28 -0.65 -5.37
N ASP A 35 -12.01 0.47 -4.72
CA ASP A 35 -12.00 0.59 -3.26
C ASP A 35 -13.36 1.05 -2.71
N VAL A 36 -14.15 1.72 -3.56
CA VAL A 36 -15.52 2.16 -3.25
C VAL A 36 -16.52 1.03 -3.51
N ILE A 37 -16.34 0.29 -4.61
CA ILE A 37 -17.21 -0.84 -4.93
C ILE A 37 -16.98 -1.95 -3.90
N LYS A 38 -18.01 -2.26 -3.11
CA LYS A 38 -18.03 -3.46 -2.29
C LYS A 38 -18.20 -4.68 -3.22
N PRO A 39 -17.45 -5.77 -3.03
CA PRO A 39 -17.73 -6.98 -3.77
C PRO A 39 -19.13 -7.49 -3.42
N CYS A 40 -20.08 -7.36 -4.35
CA CYS A 40 -21.34 -8.10 -4.29
C CYS A 40 -21.04 -9.56 -4.64
N PRO A 41 -21.36 -10.54 -3.78
CA PRO A 41 -21.32 -11.93 -4.20
C PRO A 41 -22.35 -12.17 -5.32
N LEU A 42 -22.03 -13.09 -6.22
CA LEU A 42 -22.97 -13.57 -7.25
C LEU A 42 -24.25 -14.09 -6.57
N PRO A 43 -25.45 -13.81 -7.12
CA PRO A 43 -26.70 -14.35 -6.60
C PRO A 43 -26.61 -15.88 -6.49
N GLY A 44 -26.86 -16.42 -5.29
CA GLY A 44 -26.88 -17.88 -5.06
C GLY A 44 -25.57 -18.53 -4.58
N SER A 45 -24.48 -17.78 -4.38
CA SER A 45 -23.18 -18.38 -4.04
C SER A 45 -22.99 -18.82 -2.57
N GLY A 46 -23.94 -18.57 -1.65
CA GLY A 46 -23.88 -19.03 -0.24
C GLY A 46 -22.66 -18.58 0.57
N ARG A 47 -21.74 -17.80 -0.03
CA ARG A 47 -20.52 -17.32 0.61
C ARG A 47 -20.86 -16.05 1.38
N THR A 48 -20.79 -16.14 2.70
CA THR A 48 -20.82 -14.98 3.58
C THR A 48 -19.63 -14.11 3.23
N HIS A 49 -19.93 -12.95 2.65
CA HIS A 49 -19.12 -11.76 2.47
C HIS A 49 -17.59 -11.96 2.46
N SER A 50 -16.94 -11.53 1.38
CA SER A 50 -15.59 -10.96 1.50
C SER A 50 -15.71 -9.74 2.43
N HIS A 51 -15.68 -10.01 3.74
CA HIS A 51 -15.76 -9.05 4.83
C HIS A 51 -14.97 -7.82 4.44
N ALA A 52 -15.57 -6.64 4.52
CA ALA A 52 -15.00 -5.31 4.87
C ALA A 52 -13.48 -5.02 4.75
N ILE A 53 -12.68 -5.75 3.98
CA ILE A 53 -11.21 -5.76 4.05
C ILE A 53 -10.64 -4.42 3.56
N LYS A 54 -11.40 -3.66 2.75
CA LYS A 54 -10.97 -2.36 2.26
C LYS A 54 -11.47 -1.15 3.07
N SER A 55 -12.35 -1.33 4.06
CA SER A 55 -12.82 -0.19 4.88
C SER A 55 -11.71 0.40 5.77
N HIS A 56 -10.67 -0.37 6.06
CA HIS A 56 -9.53 0.05 6.88
C HIS A 56 -8.49 0.90 6.12
N HIS A 57 -8.61 1.06 4.80
CA HIS A 57 -7.52 1.65 4.01
C HIS A 57 -7.64 3.15 3.74
N ASN A 58 -8.85 3.71 3.88
CA ASN A 58 -9.09 5.11 3.51
C ASN A 58 -9.21 6.00 4.76
N VAL A 59 -10.03 5.72 5.79
CA VAL A 59 -10.12 6.65 6.95
C VAL A 59 -10.17 5.97 8.31
N GLY A 60 -9.90 4.66 8.38
CA GLY A 60 -9.84 3.94 9.64
C GLY A 60 -8.68 4.42 10.52
N GLY A 61 -8.97 4.99 11.68
CA GLY A 61 -7.99 5.19 12.76
C GLY A 61 -7.43 6.60 12.96
N LEU A 62 -7.93 7.63 12.29
CA LEU A 62 -7.53 9.01 12.62
C LEU A 62 -7.96 9.37 14.07
N PRO A 63 -7.15 10.14 14.81
CA PRO A 63 -7.54 10.67 16.12
C PRO A 63 -8.88 11.41 16.07
N LYS A 64 -9.72 11.25 17.11
CA LYS A 64 -11.10 11.80 17.14
C LYS A 64 -11.16 13.33 17.08
N ASP A 65 -10.09 13.99 17.50
CA ASP A 65 -9.89 15.44 17.51
C ASP A 65 -9.47 16.01 16.14
N MET A 66 -9.05 15.14 15.22
CA MET A 66 -8.56 15.52 13.89
C MET A 66 -9.73 15.70 12.91
N LYS A 67 -10.40 16.86 12.98
CA LYS A 67 -11.56 17.22 12.14
C LYS A 67 -11.16 17.64 10.73
N LEU A 68 -10.68 16.70 9.93
CA LEU A 68 -10.30 16.92 8.53
C LEU A 68 -11.47 16.73 7.57
N LYS A 69 -11.53 17.58 6.55
CA LYS A 69 -12.39 17.38 5.38
C LYS A 69 -11.70 16.47 4.39
N LEU A 70 -12.28 15.30 4.15
CA LEU A 70 -11.77 14.32 3.21
C LEU A 70 -12.05 14.72 1.75
N ILE A 71 -11.05 14.59 0.88
CA ILE A 71 -11.14 14.81 -0.56
C ILE A 71 -10.59 13.58 -1.30
N GLU A 72 -11.43 12.94 -2.11
CA GLU A 72 -11.10 11.72 -2.87
C GLU A 72 -11.35 11.93 -4.37
N PRO A 73 -10.44 12.62 -5.08
CA PRO A 73 -10.69 13.02 -6.47
C PRO A 73 -10.71 11.84 -7.45
N LEU A 74 -10.05 10.73 -7.12
CA LEU A 74 -9.90 9.57 -8.01
C LEU A 74 -10.93 8.45 -7.74
N LYS A 75 -11.88 8.66 -6.83
CA LYS A 75 -12.80 7.61 -6.34
C LYS A 75 -13.71 6.98 -7.40
N LEU A 76 -13.81 7.62 -8.57
CA LEU A 76 -14.61 7.15 -9.70
C LEU A 76 -13.75 6.54 -10.82
N LEU A 77 -12.43 6.51 -10.66
CA LEU A 77 -11.50 6.05 -11.68
C LEU A 77 -10.88 4.69 -11.32
N PHE A 78 -10.64 3.89 -12.35
CA PHE A 78 -9.79 2.70 -12.30
C PHE A 78 -8.31 3.08 -12.48
N MET A 79 -7.41 2.17 -12.12
CA MET A 79 -5.96 2.46 -12.17
C MET A 79 -5.46 2.76 -13.59
N ASP A 80 -6.03 2.13 -14.61
CA ASP A 80 -5.63 2.39 -15.99
C ASP A 80 -6.05 3.80 -16.44
N GLU A 81 -7.22 4.27 -16.00
CA GLU A 81 -7.70 5.64 -16.25
C GLU A 81 -6.86 6.68 -15.47
N VAL A 82 -6.45 6.36 -14.25
CA VAL A 82 -5.54 7.22 -13.47
C VAL A 82 -4.17 7.31 -14.15
N ARG A 83 -3.65 6.22 -14.71
CA ARG A 83 -2.40 6.25 -15.48
C ARG A 83 -2.52 7.15 -16.71
N GLU A 84 -3.63 7.10 -17.43
CA GLU A 84 -3.87 7.97 -18.58
C GLU A 84 -3.97 9.44 -18.16
N LEU A 85 -4.73 9.73 -17.10
CA LEU A 85 -4.79 11.07 -16.51
C LEU A 85 -3.39 11.59 -16.15
N TRP A 86 -2.54 10.74 -15.57
CA TRP A 86 -1.19 11.11 -15.22
C TRP A 86 -0.26 11.31 -16.43
N ARG A 87 -0.49 10.62 -17.56
CA ARG A 87 0.20 10.91 -18.83
C ARG A 87 -0.13 12.32 -19.31
N ILE A 88 -1.41 12.70 -19.28
CA ILE A 88 -1.87 14.05 -19.67
C ILE A 88 -1.25 15.12 -18.76
N LEU A 89 -1.08 14.82 -17.47
CA LEU A 89 -0.41 15.70 -16.49
C LEU A 89 1.13 15.68 -16.60
N ASN A 90 1.71 15.07 -17.63
CA ASN A 90 3.16 14.98 -17.85
C ASN A 90 3.95 14.31 -16.70
N VAL A 91 3.35 13.35 -16.00
CA VAL A 91 4.07 12.56 -15.00
C VAL A 91 5.11 11.66 -15.71
N PRO A 92 6.38 11.59 -15.25
CA PRO A 92 7.41 10.81 -15.91
C PRO A 92 7.02 9.35 -16.14
N GLN A 93 7.26 8.83 -17.35
CA GLN A 93 6.89 7.46 -17.73
C GLN A 93 7.49 6.39 -16.80
N ALA A 94 8.72 6.62 -16.31
CA ALA A 94 9.38 5.75 -15.34
C ALA A 94 8.64 5.64 -14.00
N PHE A 95 7.75 6.59 -13.67
CA PHE A 95 6.86 6.53 -12.50
C PHE A 95 5.58 5.74 -12.82
N LEU A 96 5.00 5.97 -13.99
CA LEU A 96 3.76 5.31 -14.45
C LEU A 96 3.89 3.79 -14.58
N GLN A 97 5.07 3.34 -15.02
CA GLN A 97 5.38 1.93 -15.24
C GLN A 97 5.84 1.20 -13.97
N ARG A 98 5.90 1.87 -12.81
CA ARG A 98 6.29 1.19 -11.56
C ARG A 98 5.27 0.15 -11.17
N HIS A 99 5.77 -0.99 -10.76
CA HIS A 99 4.96 -2.00 -10.09
C HIS A 99 4.43 -1.44 -8.76
N PRO A 100 3.17 -1.79 -8.38
CA PRO A 100 2.62 -1.41 -7.09
C PRO A 100 3.51 -1.91 -5.97
N PHE A 101 3.67 -1.08 -4.94
CA PHE A 101 4.46 -1.41 -3.77
C PHE A 101 3.53 -1.49 -2.54
N PRO A 102 3.60 -2.58 -1.74
CA PRO A 102 2.68 -2.76 -0.62
C PRO A 102 2.89 -1.71 0.46
N ARG A 103 1.83 -1.39 1.21
CA ARG A 103 1.84 -0.33 2.24
C ARG A 103 2.81 -0.63 3.39
N PRO A 104 2.92 -1.86 3.92
CA PRO A 104 3.96 -2.19 4.92
C PRO A 104 5.37 -2.33 4.30
N GLY A 105 5.50 -2.12 3.00
CA GLY A 105 6.75 -2.11 2.27
C GLY A 105 7.47 -3.46 2.26
N LEU A 106 8.76 -3.45 2.60
CA LEU A 106 9.57 -4.67 2.60
C LEU A 106 9.30 -5.58 3.79
N VAL A 107 8.62 -5.09 4.83
CA VAL A 107 8.36 -5.85 6.06
C VAL A 107 7.54 -7.10 5.80
N GLU A 108 6.53 -7.02 4.92
CA GLU A 108 5.72 -8.19 4.53
C GLU A 108 6.50 -9.26 3.75
N ARG A 109 7.73 -8.95 3.31
CA ARG A 109 8.59 -9.85 2.53
C ARG A 109 9.70 -10.47 3.38
N VAL A 110 9.80 -10.13 4.66
CA VAL A 110 10.73 -10.74 5.61
C VAL A 110 10.03 -11.91 6.28
N LEU A 111 10.64 -13.09 6.20
CA LEU A 111 10.24 -14.21 7.04
C LEU A 111 10.88 -14.04 8.42
N GLY A 112 10.05 -13.96 9.46
CA GLY A 112 10.50 -13.73 10.84
C GLY A 112 10.50 -12.26 11.24
N ASP A 113 11.17 -11.96 12.36
CA ASP A 113 11.12 -10.65 12.98
C ASP A 113 11.93 -9.60 12.21
N VAL A 114 11.35 -8.40 12.09
CA VAL A 114 12.01 -7.25 11.48
C VAL A 114 12.95 -6.61 12.49
N THR A 115 14.25 -6.69 12.22
CA THR A 115 15.31 -6.07 13.05
C THR A 115 16.09 -5.03 12.23
N GLU A 116 16.90 -4.21 12.91
CA GLU A 116 17.77 -3.22 12.25
C GLU A 116 18.80 -3.85 11.29
N LYS A 117 19.05 -5.17 11.43
CA LYS A 117 20.04 -5.94 10.65
C LYS A 117 19.52 -6.50 9.33
N ILE A 118 18.44 -5.96 8.77
CA ILE A 118 17.93 -6.35 7.44
C ILE A 118 18.36 -5.38 6.30
N PRO A 119 19.64 -4.93 6.16
CA PRO A 119 20.08 -4.23 4.95
C PRO A 119 19.93 -5.06 3.68
N TRP A 120 20.03 -6.39 3.78
CA TRP A 120 20.08 -7.27 2.61
C TRP A 120 18.81 -7.22 1.77
N ILE A 121 17.63 -6.99 2.37
CA ILE A 121 16.37 -6.96 1.64
C ILE A 121 16.25 -5.74 0.71
N PHE A 122 16.89 -4.61 1.08
CA PHE A 122 16.99 -3.43 0.24
C PHE A 122 17.87 -3.71 -0.98
N ASN A 123 19.02 -4.37 -0.76
CA ASN A 123 19.95 -4.72 -1.83
C ASN A 123 19.37 -5.81 -2.76
N ALA A 124 18.71 -6.83 -2.21
CA ALA A 124 18.09 -7.90 -2.98
C ALA A 124 16.95 -7.39 -3.87
N ARG A 125 16.20 -6.36 -3.44
CA ARG A 125 15.22 -5.67 -4.29
C ARG A 125 15.91 -5.08 -5.52
N LEU A 126 17.00 -4.32 -5.31
CA LEU A 126 17.72 -3.67 -6.41
C LEU A 126 18.27 -4.69 -7.41
N MET A 127 18.82 -5.81 -6.92
CA MET A 127 19.35 -6.87 -7.78
C MET A 127 18.27 -7.46 -8.70
N ARG A 128 17.08 -7.82 -8.19
CA ARG A 128 16.00 -8.39 -9.01
C ARG A 128 15.44 -7.44 -10.09
N PHE A 129 15.49 -6.13 -9.88
CA PHE A 129 15.06 -5.15 -10.89
C PHE A 129 16.18 -4.77 -11.87
N SER A 130 17.44 -5.00 -11.49
CA SER A 130 18.61 -4.73 -12.33
C SER A 130 19.00 -5.91 -13.22
N SER A 131 18.67 -7.15 -12.85
CA SER A 131 19.09 -8.33 -13.58
C SER A 131 17.91 -9.17 -14.06
N ASN A 132 17.75 -9.25 -15.37
CA ASN A 132 16.84 -10.17 -16.03
C ASN A 132 17.37 -11.64 -16.00
N GLN A 133 17.92 -12.12 -14.87
CA GLN A 133 18.38 -13.50 -14.64
C GLN A 133 18.47 -13.82 -13.12
N PRO A 134 18.24 -15.07 -12.67
CA PRO A 134 18.44 -15.48 -11.29
C PRO A 134 19.92 -15.87 -11.03
N LYS A 135 20.48 -15.47 -9.89
CA LYS A 135 21.73 -16.07 -9.35
C LYS A 135 21.65 -16.26 -7.81
N MET A 136 21.91 -17.50 -7.39
CA MET A 136 22.19 -18.04 -6.03
C MET A 136 23.70 -18.29 -5.93
N LEU A 137 24.44 -18.49 -4.82
CA LEU A 137 24.41 -18.37 -3.35
C LEU A 137 25.87 -18.67 -2.90
N GLU A 138 26.29 -18.41 -1.66
CA GLU A 138 27.34 -19.26 -1.02
C GLU A 138 27.04 -19.71 0.43
N ASN A 139 26.04 -19.16 1.15
CA ASN A 139 25.84 -19.55 2.56
C ASN A 139 24.41 -19.43 3.15
N GLY A 140 23.33 -19.48 2.36
CA GLY A 140 21.99 -19.41 2.95
C GLY A 140 20.86 -19.64 1.96
N SER A 141 20.40 -20.90 1.92
CA SER A 141 19.29 -21.48 1.15
C SER A 141 18.14 -20.55 0.71
N PHE A 142 17.68 -20.75 -0.54
CA PHE A 142 16.28 -20.52 -0.94
C PHE A 142 15.73 -21.80 -1.55
N TRP A 143 14.72 -22.40 -0.90
CA TRP A 143 13.87 -23.42 -1.51
C TRP A 143 12.82 -22.72 -2.37
N ALA A 144 12.85 -22.95 -3.68
CA ALA A 144 11.67 -22.77 -4.52
C ALA A 144 10.80 -24.03 -4.33
N LEU A 145 9.69 -23.90 -3.61
CA LEU A 145 8.64 -24.93 -3.64
C LEU A 145 8.11 -25.00 -5.08
N ARG A 146 8.01 -26.25 -5.55
CA ARG A 146 7.45 -26.70 -6.83
C ARG A 146 6.07 -26.11 -7.10
#